data_AF-A0A1F8MKK7-F1
#
_entry.id   AF-A0A1F8MKK7-F1
#
_cell.length_a   1.000
_cell.length_b   1.000
_cell.length_c   1.000
_cell.angle_alpha   90.00
_cell.angle_beta   90.00
_cell.angle_gamma   90.00
#
_symmetry.space_group_name_H-M   'P 1'
#
loop_
_entity.id
_entity.type
_entity.pdbx_description
1 polymer ?
#
loop_
_entity_poly.entity_id
_entity_poly.type
_entity_poly.pdbx_seq_one_letter_code
_entity_poly.pdbx_strand_id
1 'polypeptide(L)'
;MDIWIKFGVLIIASYLLGSMPLSYLVARSRGVDLRKQGTQQVGGGNLWRTTSHKLGLFVGIFDFLKSPAIIVISWWAGLDAGQQLVVGLAAVVGHNWPVFLRFHGGRGIATALGIIIILPFINWSDITIWPLVAFLFVAVGIVIFTHRTPVPILFGLLMPAIVSAIAKEPWLVTLGYAGLLLIIVIKRLIAQPSTEKRQISLGYLLLNRLLFDRDVRHRADWVHRKHVEKKG
;
A
#
# COMPACT_ATOMS: atom_id res chain seq x y z
N MET A 1 20.33 16.88 -18.20
CA MET A 1 19.09 17.23 -17.49
C MET A 1 19.42 17.39 -16.02
N ASP A 2 19.04 18.52 -15.44
CA ASP A 2 19.25 18.84 -14.02
C ASP A 2 18.63 17.76 -13.10
N ILE A 3 19.29 17.47 -11.96
CA ILE A 3 18.87 16.39 -11.05
C ILE A 3 17.46 16.63 -10.49
N TRP A 4 17.07 17.89 -10.27
CA TRP A 4 15.74 18.24 -9.79
C TRP A 4 14.67 18.01 -10.86
N ILE A 5 15.00 18.23 -12.13
CA ILE A 5 14.10 17.90 -13.25
C ILE A 5 13.90 16.39 -13.32
N LYS A 6 14.98 15.59 -13.22
CA LYS A 6 14.87 14.12 -13.16
C LYS A 6 13.99 13.68 -12.00
N PHE A 7 14.20 14.26 -10.81
CA PHE A 7 13.42 13.96 -9.62
C PHE A 7 11.93 14.24 -9.81
N GLY A 8 11.58 15.44 -10.30
CA GLY A 8 10.19 15.82 -10.56
C GLY A 8 9.51 14.91 -11.60
N VAL A 9 10.19 14.62 -12.71
CA VAL A 9 9.68 13.71 -13.74
C VAL A 9 9.45 12.30 -13.19
N LEU A 10 10.38 11.78 -12.39
CA LEU A 10 10.27 10.44 -11.81
C LEU A 10 9.17 10.34 -10.75
N ILE A 11 8.89 11.40 -9.99
CA ILE A 11 7.72 11.45 -9.09
C ILE A 11 6.42 11.29 -9.89
N ILE A 12 6.27 12.03 -10.99
CA ILE A 12 5.07 11.97 -11.84
C ILE A 12 4.95 10.58 -12.48
N ALA A 13 6.05 10.08 -13.08
CA ALA A 13 6.08 8.76 -13.70
C ALA A 13 5.75 7.64 -12.69
N SER A 14 6.29 7.75 -11.47
CA SER A 14 6.03 6.83 -10.37
C SER A 14 4.55 6.82 -9.96
N TYR A 15 3.93 8.00 -9.82
CA TYR A 15 2.51 8.11 -9.54
C TYR A 15 1.64 7.48 -10.63
N LEU A 16 1.98 7.67 -11.91
CA LEU A 16 1.26 7.09 -13.04
C LEU A 16 1.42 5.56 -13.08
N LEU A 17 2.63 5.04 -12.87
CA LEU A 17 2.91 3.61 -12.75
C LEU A 17 2.14 2.99 -11.57
N GLY A 18 2.19 3.65 -10.41
CA GLY A 18 1.39 3.34 -9.23
C GLY A 18 -0.09 3.21 -9.56
N SER A 19 -0.59 4.20 -10.31
CA SER A 19 -2.00 4.35 -10.67
C SER A 19 -2.52 3.27 -11.62
N MET A 20 -1.65 2.50 -12.27
CA MET A 20 -2.06 1.46 -13.23
C MET A 20 -3.01 0.44 -12.58
N PRO A 21 -4.28 0.36 -13.04
CA PRO A 21 -5.33 -0.37 -12.34
C PRO A 21 -5.44 -1.82 -12.81
N LEU A 22 -4.33 -2.56 -12.83
CA LEU A 22 -4.28 -3.90 -13.40
C LEU A 22 -5.29 -4.87 -12.77
N SER A 23 -5.49 -4.82 -11.44
CA SER A 23 -6.49 -5.64 -10.75
C SER A 23 -7.91 -5.38 -11.27
N TYR A 24 -8.25 -4.12 -11.51
CA TYR A 24 -9.55 -3.73 -12.06
C TYR A 24 -9.72 -4.20 -13.50
N LEU A 25 -8.71 -3.98 -14.36
CA LEU A 25 -8.77 -4.39 -15.76
C LEU A 25 -8.92 -5.91 -15.89
N VAL A 26 -8.11 -6.67 -15.14
CA VAL A 26 -8.16 -8.13 -15.14
C VAL A 26 -9.49 -8.64 -14.59
N ALA A 27 -10.04 -8.06 -13.52
CA ALA A 27 -11.37 -8.43 -13.04
C ALA A 27 -12.47 -8.14 -14.06
N ARG A 28 -12.43 -6.96 -14.70
CA ARG A 28 -13.41 -6.55 -15.70
C ARG A 28 -13.37 -7.44 -16.94
N SER A 29 -12.19 -7.93 -17.33
CA SER A 29 -12.06 -8.93 -18.40
C SER A 29 -12.76 -10.27 -18.08
N ARG A 30 -13.07 -10.52 -16.80
CA ARG A 30 -13.84 -11.67 -16.32
C ARG A 30 -15.28 -11.32 -15.96
N GLY A 31 -15.78 -10.14 -16.35
CA GLY A 31 -17.12 -9.67 -16.03
C GLY A 31 -17.33 -9.21 -14.58
N VAL A 32 -16.26 -9.16 -13.76
CA VAL A 32 -16.34 -8.80 -12.34
C VAL A 32 -15.98 -7.34 -12.13
N ASP A 33 -16.81 -6.62 -11.37
CA ASP A 33 -16.47 -5.28 -10.87
C ASP A 33 -15.99 -5.38 -9.42
N LEU A 34 -14.67 -5.25 -9.20
CA LEU A 34 -14.06 -5.33 -7.87
C LEU A 34 -14.57 -4.27 -6.90
N ARG A 35 -15.11 -3.14 -7.38
CA ARG A 35 -15.66 -2.09 -6.51
C ARG A 35 -17.02 -2.48 -5.94
N LYS A 36 -17.65 -3.51 -6.50
CA LYS A 36 -18.97 -4.00 -6.12
C LYS A 36 -18.92 -5.32 -5.36
N GLN A 37 -17.78 -5.99 -5.31
CA GLN A 37 -17.65 -7.33 -4.73
C GLN A 37 -16.57 -7.41 -3.65
N GLY A 38 -16.78 -8.32 -2.70
CA GLY A 38 -15.83 -8.61 -1.63
C GLY A 38 -15.49 -7.38 -0.79
N THR A 39 -14.19 -7.12 -0.66
CA THR A 39 -13.67 -6.01 0.14
C THR A 39 -13.88 -4.64 -0.51
N GLN A 40 -14.35 -4.60 -1.77
CA GLN A 40 -14.46 -3.41 -2.63
C GLN A 40 -13.14 -2.69 -2.88
N GLN A 41 -12.01 -3.27 -2.48
CA GLN A 41 -10.69 -2.74 -2.75
C GLN A 41 -10.22 -3.20 -4.13
N VAL A 42 -9.56 -2.30 -4.85
CA VAL A 42 -8.99 -2.58 -6.17
C VAL A 42 -7.54 -3.02 -6.01
N GLY A 43 -7.34 -4.30 -5.71
CA GLY A 43 -6.01 -4.90 -5.53
C GLY A 43 -6.03 -6.43 -5.62
N GLY A 44 -4.85 -7.03 -5.70
CA GLY A 44 -4.69 -8.48 -5.89
C GLY A 44 -5.42 -9.34 -4.86
N GLY A 45 -5.49 -8.90 -3.59
CA GLY A 45 -6.18 -9.63 -2.53
C GLY A 45 -7.71 -9.73 -2.71
N ASN A 46 -8.37 -8.71 -3.27
CA ASN A 46 -9.81 -8.80 -3.57
C ASN A 46 -10.04 -9.65 -4.83
N LEU A 47 -9.21 -9.46 -5.85
CA LEU A 47 -9.24 -10.27 -7.08
C LEU A 47 -9.04 -11.76 -6.79
N TRP A 48 -8.14 -12.09 -5.87
CA TRP A 48 -7.95 -13.45 -5.36
C TRP A 48 -9.27 -14.01 -4.84
N ARG A 49 -9.95 -13.30 -3.94
CA ARG A 49 -11.16 -13.79 -3.26
C ARG A 49 -12.41 -13.81 -4.14
N THR A 50 -12.51 -12.91 -5.12
CA THR A 50 -13.75 -12.67 -5.88
C THR A 50 -13.71 -13.18 -7.30
N THR A 51 -12.53 -13.45 -7.87
CA THR A 51 -12.40 -13.80 -9.29
C THR A 51 -11.50 -15.00 -9.54
N SER A 52 -10.22 -14.94 -9.14
CA SER A 52 -9.27 -16.04 -9.38
C SER A 52 -8.03 -15.91 -8.53
N HIS A 53 -7.63 -17.01 -7.88
CA HIS A 53 -6.38 -17.09 -7.12
C HIS A 53 -5.15 -16.80 -7.99
N LYS A 54 -5.08 -17.40 -9.20
CA LYS A 54 -3.96 -17.22 -10.12
C LYS A 54 -3.82 -15.75 -10.56
N LEU A 55 -4.93 -15.11 -10.94
CA LEU A 55 -4.92 -13.70 -11.34
C LEU A 55 -4.64 -12.78 -10.16
N GLY A 56 -5.19 -13.10 -8.99
CA GLY A 56 -4.91 -12.38 -7.74
C GLY A 56 -3.43 -12.40 -7.38
N LEU A 57 -2.76 -13.55 -7.54
CA LEU A 57 -1.31 -13.67 -7.32
C LEU A 57 -0.53 -12.83 -8.33
N PHE A 58 -0.81 -12.99 -9.62
CA PHE A 58 -0.14 -12.28 -10.70
C PHE A 58 -0.21 -10.77 -10.50
N VAL A 59 -1.41 -10.24 -10.22
CA VAL A 59 -1.58 -8.81 -9.97
C VAL A 59 -0.94 -8.39 -8.65
N GLY A 60 -0.95 -9.24 -7.62
CA GLY A 60 -0.24 -8.97 -6.37
C GLY A 60 1.26 -8.80 -6.58
N ILE A 61 1.88 -9.65 -7.40
CA ILE A 61 3.30 -9.54 -7.79
C ILE A 61 3.52 -8.24 -8.59
N PHE A 62 2.64 -7.93 -9.54
CA PHE A 62 2.74 -6.67 -10.28
C PHE A 62 2.66 -5.45 -9.35
N ASP A 63 1.69 -5.41 -8.43
CA ASP A 63 1.53 -4.31 -7.46
C ASP A 63 2.75 -4.18 -6.53
N PHE A 64 3.40 -5.30 -6.19
CA PHE A 64 4.66 -5.32 -5.45
C PHE A 64 5.83 -4.74 -6.26
N LEU A 65 5.95 -5.11 -7.54
CA LEU A 65 7.09 -4.72 -8.39
C LEU A 65 7.08 -3.27 -8.88
N LYS A 66 5.95 -2.56 -8.79
CA LYS A 66 5.82 -1.15 -9.20
C LYS A 66 6.89 -0.24 -8.57
N SER A 67 7.05 -0.33 -7.25
CA SER A 67 8.01 0.50 -6.50
C SER A 67 9.47 0.08 -6.71
N PRO A 68 9.86 -1.21 -6.68
CA PRO A 68 11.19 -1.64 -7.08
C PRO A 68 11.59 -1.15 -8.47
N ALA A 69 10.71 -1.29 -9.46
CA ALA A 69 11.01 -0.87 -10.83
C ALA A 69 11.37 0.62 -10.89
N ILE A 70 10.55 1.48 -10.28
CA ILE A 70 10.81 2.92 -10.33
C ILE A 70 11.94 3.37 -9.40
N ILE A 71 12.21 2.65 -8.30
CA ILE A 71 13.36 2.91 -7.42
C ILE A 71 14.68 2.54 -8.12
N VAL A 72 14.73 1.43 -8.86
CA VAL A 72 15.90 1.08 -9.67
C VAL A 72 16.15 2.15 -10.74
N ILE A 73 15.09 2.64 -11.40
CA ILE A 73 15.20 3.71 -12.40
C ILE A 73 15.69 5.02 -11.75
N SER A 74 15.19 5.39 -10.57
CA SER A 74 15.64 6.59 -9.87
C SER A 74 17.08 6.49 -9.38
N TRP A 75 17.51 5.30 -8.94
CA TRP A 75 18.90 5.03 -8.64
C TRP A 75 19.81 5.21 -9.87
N TRP A 76 19.45 4.63 -11.01
CA TRP A 76 20.18 4.83 -12.28
C TRP A 76 20.17 6.29 -12.75
N ALA A 77 19.15 7.06 -12.37
CA ALA A 77 19.07 8.48 -12.68
C ALA A 77 20.02 9.34 -11.82
N GLY A 78 20.64 8.76 -10.78
CA GLY A 78 21.57 9.41 -9.86
C GLY A 78 20.91 10.05 -8.64
N LEU A 79 19.67 9.66 -8.30
CA LEU A 79 18.98 10.16 -7.12
C LEU A 79 19.50 9.47 -5.85
N ASP A 80 19.60 10.20 -4.74
CA ASP A 80 19.99 9.65 -3.45
C ASP A 80 18.90 8.74 -2.83
N ALA A 81 19.23 7.98 -1.78
CA ALA A 81 18.30 7.05 -1.14
C ALA A 81 17.00 7.70 -0.65
N GLY A 82 17.06 8.95 -0.17
CA GLY A 82 15.89 9.69 0.27
C GLY A 82 14.99 10.11 -0.90
N GLN A 83 15.58 10.62 -1.98
CA GLN A 83 14.87 10.95 -3.22
C GLN A 83 14.25 9.70 -3.85
N GLN A 84 14.98 8.58 -3.90
CA GLN A 84 14.48 7.30 -4.38
C GLN A 84 13.27 6.84 -3.55
N LEU A 85 13.32 7.00 -2.22
CA LEU A 85 12.21 6.67 -1.34
C LEU A 85 10.99 7.54 -1.64
N VAL A 86 11.15 8.85 -1.82
CA VAL A 86 10.06 9.76 -2.21
C VAL A 86 9.44 9.36 -3.55
N VAL A 87 10.27 9.00 -4.54
CA VAL A 87 9.79 8.44 -5.81
C VAL A 87 8.98 7.15 -5.54
N GLY A 88 9.46 6.24 -4.70
CA GLY A 88 8.72 5.04 -4.31
C GLY A 88 7.37 5.35 -3.65
N LEU A 89 7.33 6.34 -2.75
CA LEU A 89 6.09 6.80 -2.11
C LEU A 89 5.06 7.27 -3.12
N ALA A 90 5.48 7.96 -4.19
CA ALA A 90 4.57 8.37 -5.26
C ALA A 90 3.87 7.17 -5.94
N ALA A 91 4.54 6.02 -6.09
CA ALA A 91 3.90 4.80 -6.59
C ALA A 91 2.86 4.25 -5.61
N VAL A 92 3.12 4.30 -4.29
CA VAL A 92 2.16 3.90 -3.25
C VAL A 92 0.94 4.83 -3.26
N VAL A 93 1.17 6.14 -3.37
CA VAL A 93 0.11 7.15 -3.52
C VAL A 93 -0.71 6.89 -4.78
N GLY A 94 -0.06 6.61 -5.91
CA GLY A 94 -0.71 6.23 -7.16
C GLY A 94 -1.55 4.96 -7.02
N HIS A 95 -1.05 3.92 -6.34
CA HIS A 95 -1.83 2.70 -6.10
C HIS A 95 -3.03 2.94 -5.18
N ASN A 96 -2.88 3.81 -4.17
CA ASN A 96 -3.93 4.12 -3.19
C ASN A 96 -5.01 5.03 -3.77
N TRP A 97 -4.59 6.04 -4.53
CA TRP A 97 -5.42 7.06 -5.17
C TRP A 97 -5.10 7.16 -6.67
N PRO A 98 -5.41 6.11 -7.44
CA PRO A 98 -5.14 6.05 -8.86
C PRO A 98 -6.02 7.03 -9.64
N VAL A 99 -5.39 7.91 -10.42
CA VAL A 99 -6.10 8.87 -11.28
C VAL A 99 -7.08 8.16 -12.23
N PHE A 100 -6.69 7.00 -12.79
CA PHE A 100 -7.50 6.22 -13.73
C PHE A 100 -8.77 5.62 -13.12
N LEU A 101 -8.86 5.57 -11.78
CA LEU A 101 -10.03 5.05 -11.07
C LEU A 101 -10.69 6.13 -10.21
N ARG A 102 -10.55 7.40 -10.59
CA ARG A 102 -11.10 8.55 -9.85
C ARG A 102 -10.65 8.54 -8.38
N PHE A 103 -9.37 8.22 -8.14
CA PHE A 103 -8.74 8.16 -6.81
C PHE A 103 -9.27 7.04 -5.89
N HIS A 104 -9.90 6.01 -6.44
CA HIS A 104 -10.41 4.85 -5.70
C HIS A 104 -9.59 3.59 -6.01
N GLY A 105 -8.48 3.43 -5.28
CA GLY A 105 -7.54 2.32 -5.43
C GLY A 105 -7.46 1.35 -4.26
N GLY A 106 -6.39 0.56 -4.23
CA GLY A 106 -6.09 -0.44 -3.20
C GLY A 106 -5.47 0.15 -1.93
N ARG A 107 -4.91 -0.69 -1.05
CA ARG A 107 -4.31 -0.27 0.23
C ARG A 107 -2.81 0.01 0.14
N GLY A 108 -2.15 -0.35 -0.96
CA GLY A 108 -0.74 -0.01 -1.19
C GLY A 108 0.25 -0.86 -0.41
N ILE A 109 -0.20 -1.89 0.33
CA ILE A 109 0.68 -2.72 1.17
C ILE A 109 1.72 -3.45 0.31
N ALA A 110 1.33 -4.06 -0.82
CA ALA A 110 2.28 -4.73 -1.71
C ALA A 110 3.32 -3.75 -2.27
N THR A 111 2.89 -2.58 -2.73
CA THR A 111 3.78 -1.52 -3.23
C THR A 111 4.68 -0.97 -2.12
N ALA A 112 4.19 -0.85 -0.88
CA ALA A 112 4.99 -0.45 0.27
C ALA A 112 6.09 -1.47 0.60
N LEU A 113 5.77 -2.77 0.56
CA LEU A 113 6.74 -3.85 0.74
C LEU A 113 7.87 -3.78 -0.29
N GLY A 114 7.52 -3.47 -1.54
CA GLY A 114 8.50 -3.31 -2.61
C GLY A 114 9.57 -2.27 -2.27
N ILE A 115 9.19 -1.14 -1.68
CA ILE A 115 10.10 -0.08 -1.20
C ILE A 115 11.03 -0.62 -0.11
N ILE A 116 10.44 -1.18 0.96
CA ILE A 116 11.18 -1.61 2.16
C ILE A 116 12.19 -2.69 1.82
N ILE A 117 11.86 -3.56 0.86
CA ILE A 117 12.76 -4.60 0.39
C ILE A 117 13.86 -3.99 -0.47
N ILE A 118 13.54 -3.27 -1.54
CA ILE A 118 14.53 -2.90 -2.56
C ILE A 118 15.54 -1.84 -2.10
N LEU A 119 15.10 -0.87 -1.29
CA LEU A 119 15.88 0.32 -0.97
C LEU A 119 17.25 -0.02 -0.33
N PRO A 120 17.34 -0.87 0.72
CA PRO A 120 18.62 -1.19 1.36
C PRO A 120 19.55 -2.05 0.51
N PHE A 121 19.04 -2.83 -0.46
CA PHE A 121 19.93 -3.59 -1.35
C PHE A 121 20.62 -2.69 -2.37
N ILE A 122 19.93 -1.66 -2.87
CA ILE A 122 20.48 -0.76 -3.86
C ILE A 122 21.40 0.29 -3.22
N ASN A 123 21.07 0.74 -2.01
CA ASN A 123 21.79 1.81 -1.31
C ASN A 123 22.58 1.27 -0.10
N TRP A 124 23.17 0.07 -0.22
CA TRP A 124 23.85 -0.64 0.88
C TRP A 124 25.04 0.13 1.50
N SER A 125 25.59 1.12 0.79
CA SER A 125 26.63 2.02 1.30
C SER A 125 26.08 3.14 2.19
N ASP A 126 24.82 3.55 1.97
CA ASP A 126 24.25 4.79 2.53
C ASP A 126 23.18 4.51 3.58
N ILE A 127 22.52 3.34 3.50
CA ILE A 127 21.51 2.89 4.45
C ILE A 127 21.76 1.44 4.85
N THR A 128 21.33 1.09 6.05
CA THR A 128 21.54 -0.24 6.62
C THR A 128 20.44 -1.21 6.22
N ILE A 129 20.69 -2.51 6.35
CA ILE A 129 19.65 -3.55 6.15
C ILE A 129 18.68 -3.65 7.33
N TRP A 130 18.99 -3.03 8.48
CA TRP A 130 18.26 -3.18 9.73
C TRP A 130 16.79 -2.70 9.68
N PRO A 131 16.41 -1.61 8.97
CA PRO A 131 15.01 -1.26 8.74
C PRO A 131 14.18 -2.39 8.13
N LEU A 132 14.74 -3.12 7.14
CA LEU A 132 14.09 -4.28 6.53
C LEU A 132 13.99 -5.45 7.53
N VAL A 133 15.09 -5.76 8.22
CA VAL A 133 15.11 -6.87 9.21
C VAL A 133 14.08 -6.62 10.32
N ALA A 134 14.02 -5.41 10.86
CA ALA A 134 13.07 -5.04 11.90
C ALA A 134 11.62 -5.08 11.39
N PHE A 135 11.37 -4.60 10.17
CA PHE A 135 10.07 -4.76 9.52
C PHE A 135 9.65 -6.24 9.46
N LEU A 136 10.52 -7.11 8.94
CA LEU A 136 10.22 -8.54 8.78
C LEU A 136 10.00 -9.21 10.14
N PHE A 137 10.86 -8.93 11.12
CA PHE A 137 10.77 -9.51 12.46
C PHE A 137 9.46 -9.14 13.15
N VAL A 138 9.06 -7.86 13.13
CA VAL A 138 7.84 -7.39 13.78
C VAL A 138 6.60 -7.79 12.98
N ALA A 139 6.60 -7.64 11.65
CA ALA A 139 5.46 -8.00 10.83
C ALA A 139 5.19 -9.51 10.87
N VAL A 140 6.21 -10.35 10.64
CA VAL A 140 6.06 -11.82 10.66
C VAL A 140 5.83 -12.31 12.08
N GLY A 141 6.63 -11.85 13.05
CA GLY A 141 6.52 -12.25 14.45
C GLY A 141 5.11 -12.02 14.99
N ILE A 142 4.55 -10.82 14.82
CA ILE A 142 3.21 -10.52 15.34
C ILE A 142 2.11 -11.18 14.49
N VAL A 143 2.27 -11.36 13.18
CA VAL A 143 1.28 -12.10 12.35
C VAL A 143 1.08 -13.53 12.82
N ILE A 144 2.15 -14.19 13.28
CA ILE A 144 2.07 -15.55 13.84
C ILE A 144 1.15 -15.57 15.07
N PHE A 145 1.16 -14.52 15.91
CA PHE A 145 0.32 -14.45 17.12
C PHE A 145 -1.06 -13.83 16.88
N THR A 146 -1.25 -13.09 15.79
CA THR A 146 -2.48 -12.31 15.54
C THR A 146 -3.08 -12.63 14.16
N HIS A 147 -3.51 -13.88 13.97
CA HIS A 147 -4.12 -14.36 12.72
C HIS A 147 -5.37 -13.60 12.22
N ARG A 148 -5.88 -12.60 12.96
CA ARG A 148 -7.18 -11.95 12.70
C ARG A 148 -7.12 -10.44 12.46
N THR A 149 -5.96 -9.79 12.60
CA THR A 149 -5.85 -8.32 12.48
C THR A 149 -4.70 -7.90 11.55
N PRO A 150 -4.87 -6.83 10.75
CA PRO A 150 -3.82 -6.20 9.97
C PRO A 150 -2.97 -5.18 10.78
N VAL A 151 -3.05 -5.23 12.12
CA VAL A 151 -2.26 -4.43 13.06
C VAL A 151 -0.75 -4.74 12.98
N PRO A 152 -0.30 -6.01 12.84
CA PRO A 152 1.12 -6.34 12.69
C PRO A 152 1.81 -5.57 11.58
N ILE A 153 1.09 -5.31 10.49
CA ILE A 153 1.61 -4.56 9.34
C ILE A 153 1.87 -3.10 9.73
N LEU A 154 1.01 -2.47 10.56
CA LEU A 154 1.25 -1.10 11.00
C LEU A 154 2.46 -0.99 11.93
N PHE A 155 2.58 -1.92 12.88
CA PHE A 155 3.76 -1.98 13.75
C PHE A 155 5.02 -2.30 12.95
N GLY A 156 4.94 -3.24 12.01
CA GLY A 156 6.03 -3.53 11.07
C GLY A 156 6.43 -2.27 10.29
N LEU A 157 5.48 -1.56 9.68
CA LEU A 157 5.74 -0.33 8.92
C LEU A 157 6.27 0.84 9.77
N LEU A 158 6.05 0.82 11.08
CA LEU A 158 6.64 1.78 12.02
C LEU A 158 8.14 1.52 12.23
N MET A 159 8.57 0.24 12.19
CA MET A 159 9.96 -0.12 12.50
C MET A 159 10.99 0.50 11.56
N PRO A 160 10.82 0.54 10.23
CA PRO A 160 11.78 1.20 9.35
C PRO A 160 12.09 2.64 9.73
N ALA A 161 11.09 3.44 10.11
CA ALA A 161 11.30 4.82 10.53
C ALA A 161 12.10 4.90 11.85
N ILE A 162 11.75 4.07 12.85
CA ILE A 162 12.45 4.04 14.14
C ILE A 162 13.89 3.59 13.97
N VAL A 163 14.12 2.50 13.25
CA VAL A 163 15.45 1.92 13.07
C VAL A 163 16.33 2.83 12.22
N SER A 164 15.78 3.43 11.16
CA SER A 164 16.46 4.44 10.35
C SER A 164 16.93 5.63 11.20
N ALA A 165 16.06 6.12 12.10
CA ALA A 165 16.40 7.20 13.03
C ALA A 165 17.53 6.80 14.01
N ILE A 166 17.47 5.60 14.59
CA ILE A 166 18.49 5.08 15.52
C ILE A 166 19.83 4.90 14.79
N ALA A 167 19.78 4.37 13.56
CA ALA A 167 20.95 4.17 12.71
C ALA A 167 21.54 5.48 12.16
N LYS A 168 20.87 6.63 12.40
CA LYS A 168 21.26 7.95 11.89
C LYS A 168 21.40 7.97 10.36
N GLU A 169 20.52 7.25 9.68
CA GLU A 169 20.40 7.29 8.23
C GLU A 169 19.99 8.69 7.75
N PRO A 170 20.14 8.99 6.44
CA PRO A 170 19.74 10.29 5.91
C PRO A 170 18.31 10.67 6.31
N TRP A 171 18.12 11.89 6.81
CA TRP A 171 16.85 12.34 7.39
C TRP A 171 15.65 12.13 6.46
N LEU A 172 15.84 12.27 5.15
CA LEU A 172 14.79 12.08 4.14
C LEU A 172 14.36 10.61 4.02
N VAL A 173 15.26 9.66 4.30
CA VAL A 173 14.93 8.22 4.40
C VAL A 173 14.04 7.98 5.61
N THR A 174 14.42 8.49 6.78
CA THR A 174 13.63 8.37 8.02
C THR A 174 12.23 8.98 7.85
N LEU A 175 12.15 10.21 7.32
CA LEU A 175 10.88 10.87 7.05
C LEU A 175 10.07 10.14 5.97
N GLY A 176 10.72 9.58 4.96
CA GLY A 176 10.03 8.82 3.93
C GLY A 176 9.40 7.53 4.47
N TYR A 177 10.07 6.82 5.40
CA TYR A 177 9.45 5.68 6.09
C TYR A 177 8.30 6.10 7.00
N ALA A 178 8.42 7.21 7.72
CA ALA A 178 7.31 7.76 8.50
C ALA A 178 6.14 8.17 7.58
N GLY A 179 6.43 8.77 6.43
CA GLY A 179 5.48 9.10 5.38
C GLY A 179 4.79 7.87 4.80
N LEU A 180 5.51 6.76 4.61
CA LEU A 180 4.95 5.49 4.17
C LEU A 180 3.88 4.98 5.14
N LEU A 181 4.21 4.95 6.43
CA LEU A 181 3.25 4.57 7.47
C LEU A 181 2.04 5.51 7.44
N LEU A 182 2.25 6.82 7.38
CA LEU A 182 1.19 7.82 7.35
C LEU A 182 0.27 7.64 6.14
N ILE A 183 0.81 7.42 4.95
CA ILE A 183 0.04 7.16 3.72
C ILE A 183 -0.87 5.94 3.91
N ILE A 184 -0.34 4.85 4.47
CA ILE A 184 -1.11 3.63 4.73
C ILE A 184 -2.19 3.89 5.77
N VAL A 185 -1.87 4.56 6.88
CA VAL A 185 -2.84 4.90 7.94
C VAL A 185 -3.94 5.80 7.40
N ILE A 186 -3.61 6.87 6.66
CA ILE A 186 -4.59 7.75 6.02
C ILE A 186 -5.49 6.93 5.11
N LYS A 187 -4.92 6.10 4.23
CA LYS A 187 -5.69 5.23 3.34
C LYS A 187 -6.61 4.30 4.12
N ARG A 188 -6.20 3.87 5.33
CA ARG A 188 -7.07 3.08 6.21
C ARG A 188 -8.26 3.86 6.73
N LEU A 189 -8.03 5.06 7.23
CA LEU A 189 -9.04 5.89 7.86
C LEU A 189 -10.05 6.44 6.85
N ILE A 190 -9.62 6.76 5.63
CA ILE A 190 -10.49 7.31 4.58
C ILE A 190 -11.11 6.26 3.66
N ALA A 191 -11.00 4.97 4.00
CA ALA A 191 -11.58 3.89 3.21
C ALA A 191 -13.04 4.18 2.86
N GLN A 192 -13.50 3.76 1.68
CA GLN A 192 -14.89 4.03 1.30
C GLN A 192 -15.84 3.35 2.30
N PRO A 193 -16.77 4.11 2.91
CA PRO A 193 -17.71 3.55 3.85
C PRO A 193 -18.69 2.61 3.16
N SER A 194 -18.97 1.47 3.79
CA SER A 194 -20.02 0.55 3.37
C SER A 194 -21.40 1.23 3.32
N THR A 195 -22.27 0.71 2.45
CA THR A 195 -23.66 1.17 2.33
C THR A 195 -24.50 0.94 3.60
N GLU A 196 -24.04 0.12 4.55
CA GLU A 196 -24.64 -0.11 5.88
C GLU A 196 -24.43 1.08 6.86
N LYS A 197 -24.29 2.29 6.32
CA LYS A 197 -23.83 3.51 7.00
C LYS A 197 -24.68 3.98 8.18
N ARG A 198 -25.84 3.37 8.47
CA ARG A 198 -26.91 4.12 9.15
C ARG A 198 -26.87 4.16 10.68
N GLN A 199 -25.99 3.45 11.39
CA GLN A 199 -26.13 3.34 12.87
C GLN A 199 -24.85 3.31 13.73
N ILE A 200 -23.63 3.50 13.20
CA ILE A 200 -22.40 3.41 14.02
C ILE A 200 -21.75 4.77 14.30
N SER A 201 -21.16 4.93 15.49
CA SER A 201 -20.45 6.15 15.90
C SER A 201 -19.15 6.34 15.11
N LEU A 202 -18.75 7.60 14.89
CA LEU A 202 -17.51 7.94 14.17
C LEU A 202 -16.27 7.32 14.84
N GLY A 203 -16.18 7.37 16.17
CA GLY A 203 -15.06 6.78 16.91
C GLY A 203 -14.94 5.27 16.71
N TYR A 204 -16.06 4.55 16.75
CA TYR A 204 -16.09 3.11 16.50
C TYR A 204 -15.67 2.76 15.06
N LEU A 205 -16.13 3.54 14.07
CA LEU A 205 -15.73 3.39 12.68
C LEU A 205 -14.23 3.59 12.48
N LEU A 206 -13.67 4.68 13.01
CA LEU A 206 -12.25 5.00 12.89
C LEU A 206 -11.39 3.93 13.58
N LEU A 207 -11.79 3.47 14.77
CA LEU A 207 -11.10 2.41 15.49
C LEU A 207 -11.09 1.10 14.68
N ASN A 208 -12.24 0.72 14.11
CA ASN A 208 -12.33 -0.48 13.28
C ASN A 208 -11.45 -0.38 12.02
N ARG A 209 -11.42 0.78 11.37
CA ARG A 209 -10.59 1.02 10.19
C ARG A 209 -9.11 0.93 10.50
N LEU A 210 -8.70 1.49 11.63
CA LEU A 210 -7.30 1.47 12.07
C LEU A 210 -6.86 0.04 12.41
N LEU A 211 -7.60 -0.63 13.30
CA LEU A 211 -7.24 -1.94 13.83
C LEU A 211 -7.52 -3.08 12.85
N PHE A 212 -8.62 -3.03 12.11
CA PHE A 212 -9.09 -4.15 11.29
C PHE A 212 -9.05 -3.91 9.78
N ASP A 213 -8.71 -2.69 9.33
CA ASP A 213 -8.73 -2.31 7.91
C ASP A 213 -10.14 -2.40 7.28
N ARG A 214 -11.20 -2.33 8.09
CA ARG A 214 -12.61 -2.49 7.67
C ARG A 214 -13.57 -1.70 8.56
N ASP A 215 -14.80 -1.52 8.08
CA ASP A 215 -15.83 -0.75 8.80
C ASP A 215 -16.53 -1.57 9.90
N VAL A 216 -16.55 -2.90 9.75
CA VAL A 216 -17.24 -3.84 10.65
C VAL A 216 -16.23 -4.72 11.40
N ARG A 217 -16.57 -5.17 12.61
CA ARG A 217 -15.63 -5.91 13.46
C ARG A 217 -15.35 -7.31 12.93
N HIS A 218 -16.40 -8.03 12.50
CA HIS A 218 -16.29 -9.39 11.99
C HIS A 218 -15.84 -9.40 10.52
N ARG A 219 -14.84 -10.26 10.23
CA ARG A 219 -14.25 -10.38 8.89
C ARG A 219 -15.23 -10.96 7.86
N ALA A 220 -16.05 -11.93 8.27
CA ALA A 220 -16.98 -12.61 7.38
C ALA A 220 -17.99 -11.64 6.78
N ASP A 221 -18.58 -10.79 7.62
CA ASP A 221 -19.55 -9.76 7.23
C ASP A 221 -18.95 -8.79 6.21
N TRP A 222 -17.68 -8.42 6.41
CA TRP A 222 -16.98 -7.53 5.47
C TRP A 222 -16.70 -8.17 4.11
N VAL A 223 -16.33 -9.46 4.08
CA VAL A 223 -15.97 -10.19 2.85
C VAL A 223 -17.21 -10.63 2.06
N HIS A 224 -18.27 -11.02 2.75
CA HIS A 224 -19.49 -11.57 2.16
C HIS A 224 -20.66 -10.58 2.11
N ARG A 225 -20.41 -9.29 2.36
CA ARG A 225 -21.46 -8.26 2.27
C ARG A 225 -22.14 -8.30 0.91
N LYS A 226 -23.48 -8.39 0.93
CA LYS A 226 -24.30 -8.25 -0.26
C LYS A 226 -24.35 -6.78 -0.65
N HIS A 227 -24.14 -6.48 -1.93
CA HIS A 227 -24.38 -5.13 -2.41
C HIS A 227 -25.89 -4.89 -2.38
N VAL A 228 -26.35 -4.05 -1.46
CA VAL A 228 -27.71 -3.52 -1.54
C VAL A 228 -27.68 -2.48 -2.66
N GLU A 229 -28.30 -2.79 -3.80
CA GLU A 229 -28.57 -1.79 -4.81
C GLU A 229 -29.41 -0.70 -4.15
N LYS A 230 -28.97 0.57 -4.27
CA LYS A 230 -29.86 1.69 -3.99
C LYS A 230 -31.03 1.54 -4.97
N LYS A 231 -32.20 1.17 -4.46
CA LYS A 231 -33.45 1.37 -5.20
C LYS A 231 -33.64 2.87 -5.34
N GLY A 232 -33.64 3.36 -6.58
CA GLY A 232 -34.09 4.70 -7.00
C GLY A 232 -33.23 5.84 -6.49
#